data_AF-A0A954B889-F1
#
_entry.id   AF-A0A954B889-F1
#
_cell.length_a   1.000
_cell.length_b   1.000
_cell.length_c   1.000
_cell.angle_alpha   90.00
_cell.angle_beta   90.00
_cell.angle_gamma   90.00
#
_symmetry.space_group_name_H-M   'P 1'
#
loop_
_entity.id
_entity.type
_entity.pdbx_description
1 polymer ?
#
loop_
_entity_poly.entity_id
_entity_poly.type
_entity_poly.pdbx_seq_one_letter_code
_entity_poly.pdbx_strand_id
1 'polypeptide(L)'
;MIRLTLIMLCLILAAAAAGRYKAEVAVRDVRSEIVQIDHKKAAEANKIQVLRAEIAYLESPERLAEIAERVTNLKPLSGAQLMTADDYLLAFGDVNDDGVPGQETEPAQAVTIADLGLAPAR
;
A
#
# COMPACT_ATOMS: atom_id res chain seq x y z
N MET A 1 3.03 41.73 57.37
CA MET A 1 2.07 40.88 56.64
C MET A 1 1.94 41.29 55.16
N ILE A 2 1.76 42.57 54.81
CA ILE A 2 1.70 43.06 53.40
C ILE A 2 2.91 42.63 52.54
N ARG A 3 4.12 42.62 53.08
CA ARG A 3 5.31 42.24 52.28
C ARG A 3 5.33 40.76 51.90
N LEU A 4 4.80 39.88 52.74
CA LEU A 4 4.73 38.44 52.46
C LEU A 4 3.68 38.16 51.37
N THR A 5 2.51 38.80 51.47
CA THR A 5 1.43 38.63 50.48
C THR A 5 1.84 39.14 49.10
N LEU A 6 2.60 40.24 49.04
CA LEU A 6 3.11 40.81 47.79
C LEU A 6 4.17 39.89 47.14
N ILE A 7 5.07 39.31 47.94
CA ILE A 7 6.03 38.29 47.45
C ILE A 7 5.29 37.07 46.90
N MET A 8 4.29 36.58 47.63
CA MET A 8 3.50 35.41 47.20
C MET A 8 2.74 35.69 45.89
N LEU A 9 2.13 36.86 45.78
CA LEU A 9 1.44 37.30 44.55
C LEU A 9 2.40 37.44 43.37
N CYS A 10 3.60 37.97 43.57
CA CYS A 10 4.64 38.00 42.55
C CYS A 10 5.04 36.59 42.10
N LEU A 11 5.18 35.64 43.02
CA LEU A 11 5.52 34.25 42.68
C LEU A 11 4.42 33.58 41.87
N ILE A 12 3.15 33.76 42.24
CA ILE A 12 2.03 33.23 41.45
C ILE A 12 2.06 33.82 40.03
N LEU A 13 2.25 35.13 39.91
CA LEU A 13 2.27 35.80 38.61
C LEU A 13 3.44 35.31 37.74
N ALA A 14 4.62 35.14 38.35
CA ALA A 14 5.79 34.58 37.68
C ALA A 14 5.56 33.13 37.24
N ALA A 15 4.94 32.30 38.09
CA ALA A 15 4.60 30.93 37.75
C ALA A 15 3.60 30.85 36.60
N ALA A 16 2.58 31.71 36.58
CA ALA A 16 1.60 31.79 35.50
C ALA A 16 2.25 32.21 34.17
N ALA A 17 3.13 33.22 34.19
CA ALA A 17 3.87 33.66 33.01
C ALA A 17 4.80 32.54 32.47
N ALA A 18 5.53 31.87 33.36
CA ALA A 18 6.39 30.75 33.00
C ALA A 18 5.62 29.56 32.44
N GLY A 19 4.46 29.23 33.04
CA GLY A 19 3.58 28.16 32.57
C GLY A 19 3.06 28.44 31.16
N ARG A 20 2.61 29.66 30.90
CA ARG A 20 2.15 30.08 29.56
C ARG A 20 3.27 30.01 28.53
N TYR A 21 4.47 30.48 28.88
CA TYR A 21 5.62 30.41 27.98
C TYR A 21 5.99 28.98 27.60
N LYS A 22 6.01 28.06 28.57
CA LYS A 22 6.28 26.64 28.31
C LYS A 22 5.25 26.00 27.38
N ALA A 23 3.97 26.33 27.57
CA ALA A 23 2.92 25.82 26.70
C ALA A 23 3.08 26.31 25.25
N GLU A 24 3.41 27.59 25.06
CA GLU A 24 3.61 28.15 23.72
C GLU A 24 4.83 27.53 23.00
N VAL A 25 5.93 27.32 23.73
CA VAL A 25 7.12 26.65 23.18
C VAL A 25 6.80 25.20 22.80
N ALA A 26 6.14 24.44 23.68
CA ALA A 26 5.79 23.05 23.39
C ALA A 26 4.89 22.92 22.15
N VAL A 27 3.92 23.84 21.99
CA VAL A 27 3.06 23.86 20.79
C VAL A 27 3.87 24.18 19.52
N ARG A 28 4.83 25.11 19.60
CA ARG A 28 5.70 25.44 18.47
C ARG A 28 6.57 24.26 18.05
N ASP A 29 7.15 23.55 19.01
CA ASP A 29 8.01 22.40 18.75
C ASP A 29 7.22 21.27 18.07
N VAL A 30 6.06 20.91 18.62
CA VAL A 30 5.16 19.89 18.04
C VAL A 30 4.71 20.30 16.63
N ARG A 31 4.37 21.57 16.43
CA ARG A 31 3.98 22.06 15.09
C ARG A 31 5.13 21.95 14.09
N SER A 32 6.36 22.23 14.51
CA SER A 32 7.54 22.07 13.65
C SER A 32 7.78 20.61 13.28
N GLU A 33 7.53 19.69 14.22
CA GLU A 33 7.67 18.25 14.01
C GLU A 33 6.62 17.73 13.02
N ILE A 34 5.37 18.16 13.14
CA ILE A 34 4.30 17.84 12.19
C ILE A 34 4.68 18.26 10.78
N VAL A 35 5.15 19.51 10.61
CA VAL A 35 5.58 20.02 9.30
C VAL A 35 6.73 19.19 8.73
N GLN A 36 7.71 18.81 9.56
CA GLN A 36 8.81 17.95 9.12
C GLN A 36 8.32 16.56 8.70
N ILE A 37 7.39 15.97 9.45
CA ILE A 37 6.81 14.67 9.13
C ILE A 37 6.02 14.75 7.82
N ASP A 38 5.21 15.78 7.60
CA ASP A 38 4.45 15.94 6.37
C ASP A 38 5.37 16.10 5.16
N HIS A 39 6.45 16.87 5.28
CA HIS A 39 7.47 16.95 4.24
C HIS A 39 8.13 15.59 3.95
N LYS A 40 8.45 14.81 4.99
CA LYS A 40 8.98 13.44 4.82
C LYS A 40 7.98 12.53 4.12
N LYS A 41 6.69 12.59 4.49
CA LYS A 41 5.62 11.80 3.85
C LYS A 41 5.47 12.15 2.37
N ALA A 42 5.51 13.43 2.02
CA ALA A 42 5.46 13.87 0.62
C ALA A 42 6.69 13.37 -0.17
N ALA A 43 7.89 13.43 0.42
CA ALA A 43 9.11 12.92 -0.21
C ALA A 43 9.06 11.39 -0.42
N GLU A 44 8.59 10.64 0.57
CA GLU A 44 8.38 9.19 0.48
C GLU A 44 7.37 8.82 -0.61
N ALA A 45 6.24 9.53 -0.69
CA ALA A 45 5.22 9.29 -1.71
C ALA A 45 5.79 9.45 -3.13
N ASN A 46 6.62 10.47 -3.36
CA ASN A 46 7.31 10.67 -4.64
C ASN A 46 8.26 9.50 -4.97
N LYS A 47 9.05 9.03 -3.99
CA LYS A 47 9.92 7.86 -4.19
C LYS A 47 9.13 6.62 -4.58
N ILE A 48 8.00 6.36 -3.90
CA ILE A 48 7.12 5.23 -4.22
C ILE A 48 6.59 5.33 -5.65
N GLN A 49 6.20 6.53 -6.09
CA GLN A 49 5.72 6.73 -7.45
C GLN A 49 6.80 6.44 -8.50
N VAL A 50 8.02 6.89 -8.26
CA VAL A 50 9.17 6.58 -9.12
C VAL A 50 9.42 5.06 -9.16
N LEU A 51 9.44 4.41 -8.00
CA LEU A 51 9.66 2.97 -7.92
C LEU A 51 8.58 2.17 -8.64
N ARG A 52 7.31 2.60 -8.54
CA ARG A 52 6.19 2.00 -9.29
C ARG A 52 6.38 2.15 -10.80
N ALA A 53 6.84 3.31 -11.25
CA ALA A 53 7.13 3.53 -12.66
C ALA A 53 8.30 2.64 -13.13
N GLU A 54 9.32 2.47 -12.30
CA GLU A 54 10.45 1.58 -12.60
C GLU A 54 10.01 0.11 -12.67
N ILE A 55 9.18 -0.35 -11.72
CA ILE A 55 8.59 -1.70 -11.78
C ILE A 55 7.77 -1.87 -13.04
N ALA A 56 6.89 -0.93 -13.37
CA ALA A 56 6.09 -0.99 -14.60
C ALA A 56 6.96 -1.05 -15.86
N TYR A 57 8.12 -0.37 -15.85
CA TYR A 57 9.08 -0.46 -16.94
C TYR A 57 9.78 -1.83 -16.99
N LEU A 58 10.19 -2.38 -15.84
CA LEU A 58 10.83 -3.69 -15.76
C LEU A 58 9.89 -4.84 -16.14
N GLU A 59 8.62 -4.73 -15.79
CA GLU A 59 7.55 -5.70 -16.09
C GLU A 59 6.93 -5.50 -17.48
N SER A 60 7.41 -4.52 -18.26
CA SER A 60 6.86 -4.29 -19.60
C SER A 60 7.05 -5.52 -20.50
N PRO A 61 5.98 -6.03 -21.15
CA PRO A 61 6.03 -7.28 -21.92
C PRO A 61 7.00 -7.19 -23.11
N GLU A 62 7.11 -6.02 -23.71
CA GLU A 62 8.05 -5.74 -24.81
C GLU A 62 9.50 -5.97 -24.37
N ARG A 63 9.87 -5.42 -23.21
CA ARG A 63 11.22 -5.54 -22.65
C ARG A 63 11.50 -6.96 -22.17
N LEU A 64 10.51 -7.62 -21.57
CA LEU A 64 10.62 -9.01 -21.16
C LEU A 64 10.81 -9.94 -22.37
N ALA A 65 10.10 -9.68 -23.48
CA ALA A 65 10.29 -10.42 -24.73
C ALA A 65 11.70 -10.22 -25.31
N GLU A 66 12.20 -8.98 -25.32
CA GLU A 66 13.55 -8.67 -25.78
C GLU A 66 14.64 -9.35 -24.92
N ILE A 67 14.46 -9.38 -23.60
CA ILE A 67 15.37 -10.08 -22.68
C ILE A 67 15.28 -11.59 -22.87
N ALA A 68 14.06 -12.13 -23.00
CA ALA A 68 13.85 -13.56 -23.23
C ALA A 68 14.54 -14.02 -24.52
N GLU A 69 14.41 -13.27 -25.60
CA GLU A 69 15.09 -13.55 -26.86
C GLU A 69 16.61 -13.53 -26.70
N ARG A 70 17.17 -12.49 -26.07
CA ARG A 70 18.62 -12.36 -25.86
C ARG A 70 19.23 -13.42 -24.94
N VAL A 71 18.55 -13.80 -23.87
CA VAL A 71 19.11 -14.69 -22.83
C VAL A 71 18.85 -16.16 -23.13
N THR A 72 17.69 -16.48 -23.71
CA THR A 72 17.28 -17.88 -23.91
C THR A 72 17.48 -18.37 -25.34
N ASN A 73 17.61 -17.45 -26.31
CA ASN A 73 17.70 -17.77 -27.74
C ASN A 73 16.50 -18.59 -28.25
N LEU A 74 15.37 -18.56 -27.52
CA LEU A 74 14.13 -19.25 -27.85
C LEU A 74 13.20 -18.32 -28.64
N LYS A 75 12.42 -18.91 -29.55
CA LYS A 75 11.40 -18.19 -30.31
C LYS A 75 10.14 -18.02 -29.44
N PRO A 76 9.39 -16.91 -29.57
CA PRO A 76 8.12 -16.73 -28.86
C PRO A 76 7.16 -17.89 -29.16
N LEU A 77 6.45 -18.36 -28.15
CA LEU A 77 5.43 -19.39 -28.31
C LEU A 77 4.30 -18.85 -29.18
N SER A 78 3.95 -19.54 -30.27
CA SER A 78 2.83 -19.12 -31.12
C SER A 78 1.51 -19.67 -30.57
N GLY A 79 0.40 -18.98 -30.84
CA GLY A 79 -0.93 -19.46 -30.45
C GLY A 79 -1.26 -20.86 -30.99
N ALA A 80 -0.66 -21.24 -32.12
CA ALA A 80 -0.83 -22.58 -32.70
C ALA A 80 -0.05 -23.69 -31.96
N GLN A 81 0.85 -23.33 -31.04
CA GLN A 81 1.57 -24.27 -30.17
C GLN A 81 0.88 -24.45 -28.81
N LEU A 82 -0.10 -23.60 -28.50
CA LEU A 82 -0.93 -23.73 -27.30
C LEU A 82 -2.05 -24.71 -27.59
N MET A 83 -2.21 -25.68 -26.70
CA MET A 83 -3.32 -26.63 -26.75
C MET A 83 -4.55 -25.97 -26.16
N THR A 84 -5.68 -26.02 -26.87
CA THR A 84 -6.95 -25.48 -26.35
C THR A 84 -7.47 -26.38 -25.23
N ALA A 85 -8.33 -25.86 -24.35
CA ALA A 85 -8.98 -26.66 -23.31
C ALA A 85 -9.74 -27.86 -23.90
N ASP A 86 -10.41 -27.66 -25.04
CA ASP A 86 -11.10 -28.72 -25.77
C ASP A 86 -10.12 -29.76 -26.32
N ASP A 87 -9.00 -29.32 -26.89
CA ASP A 87 -7.94 -30.21 -27.39
C ASP A 87 -7.36 -31.05 -26.24
N TYR A 88 -7.25 -30.49 -25.04
CA TYR A 88 -6.79 -31.19 -23.83
C TYR A 88 -7.76 -32.26 -23.35
N LEU A 89 -9.05 -31.94 -23.29
CA LEU A 89 -10.08 -32.94 -22.99
C LEU A 89 -10.10 -34.05 -24.03
N LEU A 90 -9.86 -33.75 -25.30
CA LEU A 90 -9.85 -34.75 -26.35
C LEU A 90 -8.58 -35.64 -26.32
N ALA A 91 -7.43 -35.07 -25.97
CA ALA A 91 -6.16 -35.79 -25.91
C ALA A 91 -5.95 -36.56 -24.59
N PHE A 92 -6.52 -36.07 -23.48
CA PHE A 92 -6.24 -36.56 -22.12
C PHE A 92 -7.48 -36.77 -21.25
N GLY A 93 -8.69 -36.44 -21.72
CA GLY A 93 -9.93 -36.46 -20.93
C GLY A 93 -10.56 -37.82 -20.72
N ASP A 94 -9.87 -38.93 -21.01
CA ASP A 94 -10.33 -40.27 -20.68
C ASP A 94 -9.43 -40.90 -19.60
N VAL A 95 -9.48 -40.30 -18.41
CA VAL A 95 -9.03 -40.94 -17.17
C VAL A 95 -10.24 -41.11 -16.29
N ASN A 96 -11.01 -42.17 -16.56
CA ASN A 96 -12.08 -42.75 -15.72
C ASN A 96 -12.70 -41.75 -14.71
N ASP A 97 -13.70 -41.03 -15.19
CA ASP A 97 -14.70 -40.37 -14.33
C ASP A 97 -15.57 -41.44 -13.67
N ASP A 98 -15.00 -42.14 -12.69
CA ASP A 98 -15.77 -42.79 -11.64
C ASP A 98 -16.02 -41.72 -10.56
N GLY A 99 -16.79 -40.66 -10.88
CA GLY A 99 -16.74 -39.44 -10.07
C GLY A 99 -17.84 -38.38 -10.14
N VAL A 100 -19.01 -38.67 -10.73
CA VAL A 100 -20.30 -37.91 -10.61
C VAL A 100 -20.45 -36.67 -11.53
N PRO A 101 -21.25 -36.78 -12.61
CA PRO A 101 -21.76 -35.62 -13.35
C PRO A 101 -23.04 -35.11 -12.68
N GLY A 102 -22.99 -33.91 -12.09
CA GLY A 102 -24.19 -33.23 -11.61
C GLY A 102 -23.97 -32.34 -10.39
N GLN A 103 -23.12 -31.32 -10.51
CA GLN A 103 -23.34 -30.09 -9.76
C GLN A 103 -23.22 -28.93 -10.75
N GLU A 104 -24.37 -28.38 -11.10
CA GLU A 104 -24.49 -27.01 -11.54
C GLU A 104 -23.83 -26.16 -10.44
N THR A 105 -22.56 -25.81 -10.64
CA THR A 105 -21.92 -24.81 -9.80
C THR A 105 -22.60 -23.50 -10.15
N GLU A 106 -23.51 -23.07 -9.27
CA GLU A 106 -24.01 -21.70 -9.24
C GLU A 106 -22.88 -20.72 -9.57
N PRO A 107 -23.14 -19.65 -10.34
CA PRO A 107 -22.11 -18.68 -10.68
C PRO A 107 -21.53 -18.17 -9.37
N ALA A 108 -20.26 -18.56 -9.13
CA ALA A 108 -19.47 -18.09 -8.00
C ALA A 108 -19.63 -16.57 -7.97
N GLN A 109 -20.36 -16.12 -6.96
CA GLN A 109 -20.60 -14.70 -6.73
C GLN A 109 -19.25 -14.02 -6.84
N ALA A 110 -19.17 -13.06 -7.76
CA ALA A 110 -18.01 -12.19 -7.88
C ALA A 110 -17.75 -11.64 -6.48
N VAL A 111 -16.68 -12.13 -5.83
CA VAL A 111 -16.16 -11.54 -4.61
C VAL A 111 -15.72 -10.15 -5.00
N THR A 112 -16.64 -9.21 -4.86
CA THR A 112 -16.37 -7.79 -5.00
C THR A 112 -15.36 -7.42 -3.93
N ILE A 113 -14.48 -6.48 -4.26
CA ILE A 113 -13.40 -5.97 -3.39
C ILE A 113 -13.93 -5.38 -2.06
N ALA A 114 -15.25 -5.35 -1.85
CA ALA A 114 -15.92 -4.96 -0.62
C ALA A 114 -15.79 -5.97 0.54
N ASP A 115 -15.41 -7.23 0.29
CA ASP A 115 -15.36 -8.29 1.33
C ASP A 115 -13.97 -8.50 1.97
N LEU A 116 -12.92 -7.86 1.43
CA LEU A 116 -11.66 -7.70 2.15
C LEU A 116 -11.83 -6.54 3.14
N GLY A 117 -12.17 -6.88 4.39
CA GLY A 117 -12.40 -5.95 5.51
C GLY A 117 -11.25 -5.01 5.88
N LEU A 118 -10.82 -4.15 4.96
CA LEU A 118 -10.19 -2.87 5.26
C LEU A 118 -11.31 -1.84 5.41
N ALA A 119 -11.75 -1.65 6.65
CA ALA A 119 -12.49 -0.46 7.02
C ALA A 119 -11.67 0.78 6.60
N PRO A 120 -12.26 1.78 5.93
CA PRO A 120 -11.63 3.09 5.83
C PRO A 120 -11.60 3.67 7.24
N ALA A 121 -10.41 3.70 7.84
CA ALA A 121 -10.14 4.52 9.01
C ALA A 121 -10.42 5.97 8.61
N ARG A 122 -11.52 6.51 9.14
CA ARG A 122 -11.79 7.95 9.21
C ARG A 122 -10.76 8.64 10.09
#